data_AF-A0A939U198-F1
#
_entry.id   AF-A0A939U198-F1
#
_cell.length_a   1.000
_cell.length_b   1.000
_cell.length_c   1.000
_cell.angle_alpha   90.00
_cell.angle_beta   90.00
_cell.angle_gamma   90.00
#
_symmetry.space_group_name_H-M   'P 1'
#
loop_
_entity.id
_entity.type
_entity.pdbx_description
1 polymer ?
#
loop_
_entity_poly.entity_id
_entity_poly.type
_entity_poly.pdbx_seq_one_letter_code
_entity_poly.pdbx_strand_id
1 'polypeptide(L)' 'MSEEKKGFFGRLAAGLAKTRNSISNGLNSIFSAFSSIDDEFYDELEETLIMADIGINATMDIM' A
#
# COMPACT_ATOMS: atom_id res chain seq x y z
N MET A 1 2.69 17.81 -30.10
CA MET A 1 2.80 17.91 -28.62
C MET A 1 4.01 17.09 -28.23
N SER A 2 5.10 17.76 -27.83
CA SER A 2 6.30 17.09 -27.33
C SER A 2 5.92 16.32 -26.06
N GLU A 3 6.08 14.99 -26.06
CA GLU A 3 6.01 14.23 -24.81
C GLU A 3 7.10 14.77 -23.88
N GLU A 4 6.66 15.43 -22.81
CA GLU A 4 7.57 15.84 -21.76
C GLU A 4 8.16 14.56 -21.16
N LYS A 5 9.46 14.32 -21.40
CA LYS A 5 10.13 13.12 -20.89
C LYS A 5 10.00 13.12 -19.38
N LYS A 6 9.18 12.21 -18.84
CA LYS A 6 9.04 12.01 -17.41
C LYS A 6 10.42 11.92 -16.77
N GLY A 7 10.68 12.79 -15.81
CA GLY A 7 11.90 12.77 -15.00
C GLY A 7 12.06 11.44 -14.26
N PHE A 8 13.22 11.23 -13.63
CA PHE A 8 13.53 9.99 -12.91
C PHE A 8 12.40 9.52 -11.98
N PHE A 9 11.91 10.40 -11.10
CA PHE A 9 10.80 10.09 -10.19
C PHE A 9 9.48 9.82 -10.90
N GLY A 10 9.21 10.48 -12.03
CA GLY A 10 8.01 10.24 -12.83
C GLY A 10 8.03 8.86 -13.50
N ARG A 11 9.22 8.35 -13.88
CA ARG A 11 9.40 6.99 -14.37
C ARG A 11 9.28 5.96 -13.25
N LEU A 12 9.88 6.24 -12.10
CA LEU A 12 9.79 5.38 -10.91
C LEU A 12 8.34 5.21 -10.44
N ALA A 13 7.61 6.31 -10.26
CA ALA A 13 6.21 6.29 -9.85
C ALA A 13 5.32 5.55 -10.86
N ALA A 14 5.56 5.72 -12.15
CA ALA A 14 4.85 4.98 -13.19
C ALA A 14 5.15 3.47 -13.13
N GLY A 15 6.41 3.08 -12.89
CA GLY A 15 6.79 1.67 -12.74
C GLY A 15 6.19 0.99 -11.51
N LEU A 16 6.02 1.74 -10.41
CA LEU A 16 5.45 1.25 -9.16
C LEU A 16 3.91 1.39 -9.07
N ALA A 17 3.26 1.88 -10.12
CA ALA A 17 1.83 2.19 -10.09
C ALA A 17 0.97 0.97 -9.73
N LYS A 18 1.33 -0.23 -10.22
CA LYS A 18 0.59 -1.45 -9.92
C LYS A 18 0.66 -1.83 -8.44
N THR A 19 1.86 -1.85 -7.87
CA THR A 19 2.08 -2.14 -6.44
C THR A 19 1.37 -1.12 -5.57
N ARG A 20 1.51 0.18 -5.89
CA ARG A 20 0.81 1.26 -5.18
C ARG A 20 -0.70 1.06 -5.20
N ASN A 21 -1.27 0.70 -6.36
CA ASN A 21 -2.71 0.49 -6.47
C ASN A 21 -3.19 -0.73 -5.68
N SER A 22 -2.44 -1.84 -5.69
CA SER A 22 -2.77 -3.02 -4.88
C SER A 22 -2.83 -2.70 -3.39
N ILE A 23 -1.78 -2.04 -2.87
CA ILE A 23 -1.72 -1.65 -1.45
C ILE A 23 -2.83 -0.64 -1.12
N SER A 24 -2.98 0.41 -1.93
CA SER A 24 -4.00 1.43 -1.70
C SER A 24 -5.42 0.85 -1.70
N ASN A 25 -5.71 -0.13 -2.56
CA ASN A 25 -7.00 -0.78 -2.59
C ASN A 25 -7.23 -1.65 -1.36
N GLY A 26 -6.23 -2.40 -0.91
CA GLY A 26 -6.30 -3.17 0.34
C GLY A 26 -6.59 -2.27 1.55
N LEU A 27 -5.81 -1.20 1.70
CA LEU A 27 -6.01 -0.22 2.77
C LEU A 27 -7.40 0.43 2.71
N ASN A 28 -7.87 0.85 1.53
CA ASN A 28 -9.21 1.43 1.40
C ASN A 28 -10.32 0.46 1.83
N SER A 29 -10.19 -0.84 1.49
CA SER A 29 -11.13 -1.87 1.93
C SER A 29 -11.17 -1.98 3.46
N ILE A 30 -10.00 -2.05 4.11
CA ILE A 30 -9.89 -2.09 5.57
C ILE A 30 -10.55 -0.86 6.19
N PHE A 31 -10.13 0.35 5.80
CA PHE A 31 -10.68 1.59 6.37
C PHE A 31 -12.19 1.77 6.12
N SER A 32 -12.75 1.12 5.11
CA SER A 32 -14.19 1.12 4.86
C SER A 32 -14.97 0.05 5.65
N ALA A 33 -14.31 -1.05 6.02
CA ALA A 33 -14.91 -2.16 6.75
C ALA A 33 -14.96 -1.91 8.27
N PHE A 34 -13.97 -1.19 8.79
CA PHE A 34 -13.84 -0.93 10.23
C PHE A 34 -14.30 0.48 10.60
N SER A 35 -15.19 0.58 11.58
CA SER A 35 -15.69 1.86 12.12
C SER A 35 -14.81 2.44 13.23
N SER A 36 -13.92 1.61 13.77
CA SER A 36 -12.99 1.90 14.86
C SER A 36 -11.62 1.32 14.52
N ILE A 37 -10.58 1.92 15.08
CA ILE A 37 -9.24 1.34 15.06
C ILE A 37 -9.14 0.50 16.34
N ASP A 38 -9.23 -0.81 16.17
CA ASP A 38 -9.18 -1.82 17.23
C ASP A 38 -8.24 -2.98 16.81
N ASP A 39 -8.12 -4.00 17.65
CA ASP A 39 -7.20 -5.12 17.41
C ASP A 39 -7.52 -5.85 16.09
N GLU A 40 -8.82 -5.95 15.73
CA GLU A 40 -9.26 -6.58 14.47
C GLU A 40 -8.83 -5.76 13.25
N PHE A 41 -8.85 -4.43 13.34
CA PHE A 41 -8.29 -3.56 12.31
C PHE A 41 -6.78 -3.80 12.12
N TYR A 42 -6.01 -3.95 13.21
CA TYR A 42 -4.57 -4.17 13.13
C TYR A 42 -4.21 -5.55 12.58
N ASP A 43 -4.97 -6.59 12.93
CA ASP A 43 -4.79 -7.94 12.39
C ASP A 43 -4.99 -7.97 10.86
N GLU A 44 -6.05 -7.34 10.35
CA GLU A 44 -6.32 -7.26 8.90
C GLU A 44 -5.28 -6.39 8.16
N LEU A 45 -4.81 -5.33 8.81
CA LEU A 45 -3.73 -4.48 8.31
C LEU A 45 -2.43 -5.27 8.19
N GLU A 46 -2.06 -6.05 9.21
CA GLU A 46 -0.90 -6.94 9.17
C GLU A 46 -1.00 -7.90 7.99
N GLU A 47 -2.11 -8.64 7.85
CA GLU A 47 -2.30 -9.61 6.77
C GLU A 47 -2.13 -8.95 5.40
N THR A 48 -2.73 -7.78 5.20
CA THR A 48 -2.62 -7.01 3.96
C THR A 48 -1.19 -6.59 3.64
N LEU A 49 -0.43 -6.14 4.63
CA LEU A 49 0.97 -5.73 4.44
C LEU A 49 1.87 -6.94 4.16
N ILE A 50 1.64 -8.09 4.81
CA ILE A 50 2.36 -9.34 4.54
C ILE A 50 2.08 -9.84 3.13
N MET A 51 0.82 -9.84 2.68
CA MET A 51 0.44 -10.21 1.31
C MET A 51 1.01 -9.26 0.25
N ALA A 52 1.35 -8.03 0.63
CA ALA A 52 1.99 -7.05 -0.24
C ALA A 52 3.52 -7.23 -0.38
N ASP A 53 4.06 -8.37 0.09
CA ASP A 53 5.50 -8.70 0.10
C ASP A 53 6.36 -7.70 0.90
N ILE A 54 5.80 -7.05 1.93
CA ILE A 54 6.56 -6.15 2.83
C ILE A 54 7.38 -6.95 3.84
N GLY A 55 6.85 -8.10 4.28
CA GLY A 55 7.51 -9.03 5.18
C GLY A 55 7.32 -8.71 6.67
N ILE A 56 7.43 -9.74 7.50
CA ILE A 56 7.04 -9.72 8.92
C ILE A 56 7.72 -8.60 9.70
N ASN A 57 9.05 -8.53 9.68
CA ASN A 57 9.77 -7.54 10.49
C ASN A 57 9.39 -6.10 10.13
N ALA A 58 9.30 -5.79 8.83
CA ALA A 58 8.96 -4.45 8.37
C ALA A 58 7.49 -4.10 8.65
N THR A 59 6.58 -5.07 8.52
CA THR A 59 5.18 -4.89 8.89
C THR A 59 5.04 -4.59 10.39
N MET A 60 5.78 -5.30 11.26
CA MET A 60 5.79 -5.03 12.70
C MET A 60 6.39 -3.67 13.05
N ASP A 61 7.39 -3.18 12.31
CA ASP A 61 7.98 -1.85 12.52
C ASP A 61 7.03 -0.70 12.10
N ILE A 62 6.02 -0.98 11.26
CA ILE A 62 5.03 -0.01 10.78
C ILE A 62 3.90 0.22 11.79
N MET A 63 3.56 -0.81 12.58
CA MET A 63 2.48 -0.79 13.58
C MET A 63 2.94 -0.21 14.91
#